data_AF-A0A1G9JT44-F1
#
_entry.id   AF-A0A1G9JT44-F1
#
_cell.length_a   1.000
_cell.length_b   1.000
_cell.length_c   1.000
_cell.angle_alpha   90.00
_cell.angle_beta   90.00
_cell.angle_gamma   90.00
#
_symmetry.space_group_name_H-M   'P 1'
#
loop_
_entity.id
_entity.type
_entity.pdbx_description
1 polymer ?
#
loop_
_entity_poly.entity_id
_entity_poly.type
_entity_poly.pdbx_seq_one_letter_code
_entity_poly.pdbx_strand_id
1 'polypeptide(L)'
;MQLARAEGGRLQAEAPVDLVPIVRMLAADMTRDEADRIDLVLPAAGIPASIDPDAFAILARNLIENALRHGNQSAPVEVSLSPTGLLRVVNAGPAVPADRLRRITRPF
;
A
#
# COMPACT_ATOMS: atom_id res chain seq x y z
N MET A 1 -17.49 18.34 2.37
CA MET A 1 -17.34 18.02 3.80
C MET A 1 -18.04 16.69 4.10
N GLN A 2 -17.40 15.56 3.79
CA GLN A 2 -17.88 14.22 4.17
C GLN A 2 -16.79 13.55 5.00
N LEU A 3 -16.67 13.98 6.25
CA LEU A 3 -15.85 13.37 7.29
C LEU A 3 -16.81 12.96 8.40
N ALA A 4 -17.32 11.73 8.31
CA ALA A 4 -18.09 11.09 9.37
C ALA A 4 -18.21 9.58 9.09
N ARG A 5 -17.09 8.85 9.14
CA ARG A 5 -17.00 7.38 9.35
C ARG A 5 -15.55 6.93 9.16
N ALA A 6 -14.71 7.14 10.17
CA ALA A 6 -13.41 6.48 10.21
C ALA A 6 -12.88 6.27 11.64
N GLU A 7 -13.46 6.90 12.67
CA GLU A 7 -12.99 6.72 14.06
C GLU A 7 -13.51 5.43 14.74
N GLY A 8 -14.23 4.56 14.03
CA GLY A 8 -14.77 3.31 14.59
C GLY A 8 -14.77 2.10 13.66
N GLY A 9 -14.06 2.17 12.53
CA GLY A 9 -13.91 1.01 11.65
C GLY A 9 -13.10 -0.06 12.38
N ARG A 10 -13.64 -1.27 12.53
CA ARG A 10 -12.91 -2.39 13.11
C ARG A 10 -11.64 -2.59 12.29
N LEU A 11 -10.47 -2.28 12.85
CA LEU A 11 -9.18 -2.62 12.22
C LEU A 11 -8.91 -4.12 12.22
N GLN A 12 -9.80 -4.89 12.84
CA GLN A 12 -9.66 -6.31 13.10
C GLN A 12 -10.78 -7.07 12.39
N ALA A 13 -10.39 -7.94 11.46
CA ALA A 13 -11.34 -8.81 10.76
C ALA A 13 -11.92 -9.88 11.68
N GLU A 14 -13.16 -10.31 11.38
CA GLU A 14 -13.84 -11.40 12.10
C GLU A 14 -13.17 -12.76 11.88
N ALA A 15 -12.44 -12.93 10.78
CA ALA A 15 -11.59 -14.07 10.48
C ALA A 15 -10.30 -13.61 9.77
N PRO A 16 -9.17 -14.35 9.89
CA PRO A 16 -7.96 -14.03 9.15
C PRO A 16 -8.21 -13.99 7.63
N VAL A 17 -7.70 -12.95 6.97
CA VAL A 17 -7.78 -12.78 5.52
C VAL A 17 -6.39 -12.92 4.91
N ASP A 18 -6.29 -13.56 3.75
CA ASP A 18 -5.05 -13.60 3.00
C ASP A 18 -4.77 -12.25 2.33
N LEU A 19 -3.64 -11.63 2.66
CA LEU A 19 -3.23 -10.34 2.11
C LEU A 19 -2.68 -10.43 0.68
N VAL A 20 -2.20 -11.61 0.25
CA VAL A 20 -1.54 -11.78 -1.06
C VAL A 20 -2.46 -11.44 -2.23
N PRO A 21 -3.72 -11.93 -2.29
CA PRO A 21 -4.63 -11.59 -3.38
C PRO A 21 -4.98 -10.09 -3.43
N ILE A 22 -5.08 -9.44 -2.27
CA ILE A 22 -5.42 -8.01 -2.18
C ILE A 22 -4.31 -7.16 -2.82
N VAL A 23 -3.05 -7.40 -2.43
CA VAL A 23 -1.90 -6.66 -3.00
C VAL A 23 -1.75 -6.95 -4.49
N ARG A 24 -1.95 -8.21 -4.90
CA ARG A 24 -1.89 -8.60 -6.32
C ARG A 24 -2.92 -7.87 -7.16
N MET A 25 -4.16 -7.82 -6.70
CA MET A 25 -5.26 -7.14 -7.39
C MET A 25 -4.97 -5.64 -7.53
N LEU A 26 -4.59 -4.98 -6.43
CA LEU A 26 -4.26 -3.55 -6.45
C LEU A 26 -3.12 -3.22 -7.41
N ALA A 27 -2.02 -3.98 -7.36
CA ALA A 27 -0.89 -3.80 -8.25
C ALA A 27 -1.31 -3.98 -9.72
N ALA A 28 -2.08 -5.03 -10.04
CA ALA A 28 -2.55 -5.29 -11.40
C ALA A 28 -3.48 -4.18 -11.94
N ASP A 29 -4.35 -3.63 -11.10
CA ASP A 29 -5.24 -2.54 -11.51
C ASP A 29 -4.45 -1.26 -11.81
N MET A 30 -3.51 -0.91 -10.95
CA MET A 30 -2.70 0.32 -11.10
C MET A 30 -1.67 0.23 -12.23
N THR A 31 -1.18 -0.98 -12.53
CA THR A 31 -0.24 -1.24 -13.62
C THR A 31 -0.84 -0.85 -14.98
N ARG A 32 -2.15 -1.05 -15.18
CA ARG A 32 -2.84 -0.68 -16.42
C ARG A 32 -2.83 0.83 -16.66
N ASP A 33 -2.90 1.62 -15.58
CA ASP A 33 -2.99 3.07 -15.65
C ASP A 33 -1.60 3.75 -15.70
N GLU A 34 -0.56 3.09 -15.15
CA GLU A 34 0.77 3.68 -14.90
C GLU A 34 1.90 3.07 -15.75
N ALA A 35 1.56 2.52 -16.92
CA ALA A 35 2.51 2.04 -17.92
C ALA A 35 3.53 1.00 -17.40
N ASP A 36 3.05 -0.01 -16.64
CA ASP A 36 3.86 -1.16 -16.22
C ASP A 36 5.01 -0.83 -15.24
N ARG A 37 4.88 0.26 -14.48
CA ARG A 37 5.91 0.75 -13.54
C ARG A 37 5.95 0.03 -12.18
N ILE A 38 5.21 -1.07 -11.98
CA ILE A 38 5.14 -1.76 -10.69
C ILE A 38 5.87 -3.11 -10.76
N ASP A 39 6.95 -3.23 -9.99
CA ASP A 39 7.65 -4.50 -9.77
C ASP A 39 7.10 -5.19 -8.53
N LEU A 40 6.28 -6.23 -8.74
CA LEU A 40 5.55 -6.91 -7.67
C LEU A 40 6.25 -8.21 -7.22
N VAL A 41 6.59 -8.30 -5.93
CA VAL A 41 7.16 -9.49 -5.30
C VAL A 41 6.25 -9.98 -4.18
N LEU A 42 5.63 -11.14 -4.38
CA LEU A 42 4.72 -11.75 -3.40
C LEU A 42 5.23 -13.13 -2.97
N PRO A 43 4.94 -13.54 -1.72
CA PRO A 43 5.25 -14.89 -1.28
C PRO A 43 4.37 -15.90 -2.03
N ALA A 44 4.88 -17.13 -2.17
CA ALA A 44 4.14 -18.21 -2.82
C ALA A 44 2.97 -18.71 -1.96
N ALA A 45 3.11 -18.64 -0.64
CA ALA A 45 2.07 -18.97 0.32
C ALA A 45 1.24 -17.72 0.67
N GLY A 46 -0.04 -17.94 0.99
CA GLY A 46 -0.91 -16.89 1.53
C GLY A 46 -0.40 -16.37 2.87
N ILE A 47 -0.71 -15.11 3.16
CA ILE A 47 -0.33 -14.41 4.39
C ILE A 47 -1.61 -14.07 5.15
N PRO A 48 -2.08 -14.96 6.05
CA PRO A 48 -3.27 -14.72 6.83
C PRO A 48 -3.00 -13.63 7.88
N ALA A 49 -3.85 -12.60 7.91
CA ALA A 49 -3.78 -11.53 8.89
C ALA A 49 -5.18 -11.19 9.43
N SER A 50 -5.26 -10.90 10.73
CA SER A 50 -6.48 -10.41 11.39
C SER A 50 -6.63 -8.90 11.21
N ILE A 51 -6.63 -8.43 9.97
CA ILE A 51 -6.81 -7.03 9.60
C ILE A 51 -8.04 -6.91 8.69
N ASP A 52 -8.80 -5.83 8.85
CA ASP A 52 -9.89 -5.52 7.93
C ASP A 52 -9.37 -5.38 6.49
N PRO A 53 -9.90 -6.15 5.53
CA PRO A 53 -9.37 -6.19 4.17
C PRO A 53 -9.56 -4.87 3.41
N ASP A 54 -10.63 -4.14 3.68
CA ASP A 54 -10.91 -2.86 3.03
C ASP A 54 -9.95 -1.78 3.56
N ALA A 55 -9.73 -1.74 4.87
CA ALA A 55 -8.76 -0.86 5.51
C ALA A 55 -7.33 -1.13 5.00
N PHE A 56 -6.95 -2.41 4.90
CA PHE A 56 -5.66 -2.80 4.32
C PHE A 56 -5.55 -2.38 2.85
N ALA A 57 -6.60 -2.60 2.06
CA ALA A 57 -6.61 -2.22 0.64
C ALA A 57 -6.46 -0.71 0.44
N ILE A 58 -7.15 0.10 1.25
CA ILE A 58 -7.03 1.57 1.24
C ILE A 58 -5.59 1.99 1.58
N LEU A 59 -5.00 1.40 2.63
CA LEU A 59 -3.63 1.70 3.03
C LEU A 59 -2.61 1.32 1.94
N ALA A 60 -2.70 0.10 1.40
CA ALA A 60 -1.80 -0.37 0.37
C ALA A 60 -1.90 0.49 -0.90
N ARG A 61 -3.11 0.82 -1.33
CA ARG A 61 -3.35 1.73 -2.45
C ARG A 61 -2.69 3.09 -2.21
N ASN A 62 -2.91 3.71 -1.06
CA ASN A 62 -2.32 5.01 -0.74
C ASN A 62 -0.79 4.99 -0.79
N LEU A 63 -0.16 3.93 -0.29
CA LEU A 63 1.30 3.79 -0.35
C LEU A 63 1.80 3.65 -1.79
N ILE A 64 1.15 2.82 -2.60
CA ILE A 64 1.51 2.59 -4.00
C ILE A 64 1.27 3.85 -4.84
N GLU A 65 0.15 4.54 -4.66
CA GLU A 65 -0.17 5.80 -5.35
C GLU A 65 0.84 6.90 -5.01
N ASN A 66 1.21 7.03 -3.72
CA ASN A 66 2.23 7.97 -3.29
C ASN A 66 3.58 7.67 -3.95
N ALA A 67 3.96 6.39 -4.02
CA ALA A 67 5.21 5.95 -4.63
C ALA A 67 5.24 6.22 -6.14
N LEU A 68 4.14 5.98 -6.85
CA LEU A 68 4.02 6.26 -8.29
C LEU A 68 4.05 7.76 -8.60
N ARG A 69 3.32 8.56 -7.80
CA ARG A 69 3.18 10.01 -7.99
C ARG A 69 4.45 10.78 -7.63
N HIS A 70 5.11 10.39 -6.55
CA HIS A 70 6.27 11.13 -6.01
C HIS A 70 7.61 10.51 -6.37
N GLY A 71 7.61 9.30 -6.95
CA GLY A 71 8.81 8.64 -7.44
C GLY A 71 9.33 9.18 -8.76
N ASN A 72 10.54 8.76 -9.10
CA ASN A 72 11.12 8.99 -10.40
C ASN A 72 10.27 8.26 -11.47
N GLN A 73 9.76 9.02 -12.44
CA GLN A 73 8.89 8.52 -13.51
C GLN A 73 9.57 7.49 -14.42
N SER A 74 10.91 7.48 -14.48
CA SER A 74 11.69 6.55 -15.29
C SER A 74 12.19 5.32 -14.53
N ALA A 75 11.81 5.16 -13.26
CA ALA A 75 12.17 4.01 -12.44
C ALA A 75 10.91 3.28 -11.95
N PRO A 76 10.98 1.95 -11.75
CA PRO A 76 9.88 1.18 -11.22
C PRO A 76 9.63 1.49 -9.73
N VAL A 77 8.42 1.18 -9.29
CA VAL A 77 8.03 1.10 -7.88
C VAL A 77 8.05 -0.37 -7.48
N GLU A 78 8.89 -0.73 -6.52
CA GLU A 78 8.94 -2.07 -5.96
C GLU A 78 7.84 -2.21 -4.89
N VAL A 79 6.96 -3.19 -5.07
CA VAL A 79 5.93 -3.56 -4.09
C VAL A 79 6.20 -4.98 -3.64
N SER A 80 6.43 -5.17 -2.34
CA SER A 80 6.72 -6.49 -1.79
C SER A 80 5.96 -6.79 -0.51
N LEU A 81 5.54 -8.04 -0.35
CA LEU A 81 4.97 -8.56 0.90
C LEU A 81 5.87 -9.68 1.41
N SER A 82 6.35 -9.57 2.65
CA SER A 82 7.18 -10.63 3.24
C SER A 82 6.33 -11.80 3.76
N PRO A 83 6.92 -13.00 3.95
CA PRO A 83 6.26 -14.11 4.66
C PRO A 83 5.81 -13.79 6.09
N THR A 84 6.33 -12.72 6.69
CA THR A 84 5.95 -12.26 8.04
C THR A 84 4.87 -11.17 8.02
N GLY A 85 4.32 -10.84 6.85
CA GLY A 85 3.28 -9.81 6.69
C GLY A 85 3.79 -8.37 6.62
N LEU A 86 5.07 -8.15 6.33
CA LEU A 86 5.60 -6.80 6.09
C LEU A 86 5.32 -6.38 4.65
N LEU A 87 4.42 -5.40 4.47
CA LEU A 87 4.24 -4.71 3.19
C LEU A 87 5.31 -3.61 3.05
N ARG A 88 6.07 -3.64 1.96
CA ARG A 88 7.09 -2.64 1.63
C ARG A 88 6.81 -2.09 0.23
N VAL A 89 6.71 -0.77 0.14
CA VAL A 89 6.57 -0.03 -1.12
C VAL A 89 7.77 0.90 -1.24
N VAL A 90 8.50 0.81 -2.35
CA VAL A 90 9.74 1.58 -2.57
C VAL A 90 9.70 2.21 -3.94
N ASN A 91 10.03 3.49 -3.99
CA ASN A 91 10.23 4.22 -5.24
C ASN A 91 11.59 4.90 -5.22
N ALA A 92 12.20 5.03 -6.40
CA ALA A 92 13.31 5.96 -6.56
C ALA A 92 12.79 7.40 -6.42
N GLY A 93 13.60 8.30 -5.87
CA GLY A 93 13.22 9.70 -5.70
C GLY A 93 14.05 10.38 -4.62
N PRO A 94 13.92 11.71 -4.48
CA PRO A 94 14.56 12.41 -3.37
C PRO A 94 13.99 11.90 -2.04
N ALA A 95 14.88 11.64 -1.08
CA ALA A 95 14.45 11.30 0.27
C ALA A 95 13.60 12.42 0.86
N VAL A 96 12.49 12.06 1.52
CA VAL A 96 11.65 13.04 2.20
C VAL A 96 12.47 13.69 3.34
N PRO A 97 12.64 15.03 3.35
CA PRO A 97 13.32 15.71 4.44
C PRO A 97 12.66 15.42 5.79
N ALA A 98 13.46 15.26 6.85
CA ALA A 98 12.99 14.80 8.16
C ALA A 98 11.91 15.71 8.79
N ASP A 99 11.99 17.02 8.53
CA ASP A 99 11.01 18.03 8.92
C ASP A 99 9.65 17.83 8.23
N ARG A 100 9.64 17.45 6.94
CA ARG A 100 8.41 17.10 6.22
C ARG A 100 7.87 15.73 6.62
N LEU A 101 8.73 14.75 6.88
CA LEU A 101 8.34 13.41 7.28
C LEU A 101 7.46 13.43 8.55
N ARG A 102 7.76 14.33 9.49
CA ARG A 102 6.97 14.53 10.72
C ARG A 102 5.56 15.10 10.49
N ARG A 103 5.29 15.64 9.30
CA ARG A 103 4.03 16.32 8.97
C ARG A 103 3.13 15.52 8.04
N ILE A 104 3.67 14.60 7.23
CA ILE A 104 2.90 13.82 6.24
C ILE A 104 2.05 12.69 6.84
N THR A 105 2.20 12.38 8.13
CA THR A 105 1.38 11.38 8.83
C THR A 105 0.09 11.97 9.42
N ARG A 106 -0.16 13.28 9.23
CA ARG A 106 -1.39 13.93 9.66
C ARG A 106 -2.40 13.95 8.52
N PRO A 107 -3.70 13.72 8.78
CA PRO A 107 -4.75 14.03 7.82
C PRO A 107 -4.63 15.49 7.36
N PHE A 108 -4.89 15.75 6.07
CA PHE A 108 -4.92 17.10 5.51
C PHE A 108 -6.07 17.95 6.08
#